data_AF-A0A0V0RA00-F1
#
_entry.id   AF-A0A0V0RA00-F1
#
_cell.length_a   1.000
_cell.length_b   1.000
_cell.length_c   1.000
_cell.angle_alpha   90.00
_cell.angle_beta   90.00
_cell.angle_gamma   90.00
#
_symmetry.space_group_name_H-M   'P 1'
#
loop_
_entity.id
_entity.type
_entity.pdbx_description
1 polymer ?
#
loop_
_entity_poly.entity_id
_entity_poly.type
_entity_poly.pdbx_seq_one_letter_code
_entity_poly.pdbx_strand_id
1 'polypeptide(L)' 'MLGRIYELREAVAEFLEQRGRRTMCRAFKSEHFQLSLAYLADIFEALNSLNLKLQGANANVMAHYDI' A
#
# COMPACT_ATOMS: atom_id res chain seq x y z
N MET A 1 0.03 -3.82 -1.73
CA MET A 1 0.13 -3.50 -0.28
C MET A 1 -0.73 -2.29 0.10
N LEU A 2 -0.63 -1.15 -0.60
CA LEU A 2 -1.45 0.04 -0.31
C LEU A 2 -2.96 -0.19 -0.51
N GLY A 3 -3.38 -0.92 -1.55
CA GLY A 3 -4.79 -1.28 -1.74
C GLY A 3 -5.39 -1.97 -0.51
N ARG A 4 -4.65 -2.90 0.11
CA ARG A 4 -5.08 -3.58 1.32
C ARG A 4 -5.23 -2.65 2.53
N ILE A 5 -4.35 -1.64 2.65
CA ILE A 5 -4.48 -0.61 3.70
C ILE A 5 -5.73 0.24 3.47
N TYR A 6 -6.05 0.56 2.21
CA TYR A 6 -7.25 1.33 1.87
C TYR A 6 -8.55 0.53 2.12
N GLU A 7 -8.57 -0.76 1.73
CA GLU A 7 -9.69 -1.67 2.01
C GLU A 7 -9.99 -1.78 3.51
N LEU A 8 -8.93 -1.90 4.31
CA LEU A 8 -9.02 -2.08 5.76
C LEU A 8 -8.93 -0.76 6.53
N ARG A 9 -9.09 0.40 5.89
CA ARG A 9 -8.83 1.71 6.50
C ARG A 9 -9.56 1.94 7.83
N GLU A 10 -10.78 1.43 7.97
CA GLU A 10 -11.55 1.50 9.22
C GLU A 10 -10.94 0.62 10.32
N ALA A 11 -10.61 -0.64 10.01
CA ALA A 11 -9.93 -1.53 10.96
C ALA A 11 -8.54 -0.99 11.36
N VAL A 12 -7.83 -0.34 10.44
CA VAL A 12 -6.57 0.35 10.72
C VAL A 12 -6.81 1.55 11.65
N ALA A 13 -7.87 2.33 11.44
CA ALA A 13 -8.23 3.45 12.30
C ALA A 13 -8.57 2.98 13.73
N GLU A 14 -9.34 1.90 13.87
CA GLU A 14 -9.66 1.27 15.17
C GLU A 14 -8.41 0.76 15.87
N PHE A 15 -7.52 0.05 15.15
CA PHE A 15 -6.26 -0.42 15.70
C PHE A 15 -5.39 0.74 16.21
N LEU A 16 -5.31 1.84 15.45
CA LEU A 16 -4.56 3.04 15.83
C LEU A 16 -5.17 3.72 17.06
N GLU A 17 -6.51 3.73 17.16
CA GLU A 17 -7.24 4.24 18.32
C GLU A 17 -6.91 3.44 19.58
N GLN A 18 -6.96 2.11 19.51
CA GLN A 18 -6.58 1.20 20.61
C GLN A 18 -5.13 1.39 21.05
N ARG A 19 -4.23 1.73 20.13
CA ARG A 19 -2.81 2.02 20.40
C ARG A 19 -2.54 3.45 20.85
N GLY A 20 -3.57 4.29 21.04
CA GLY A 20 -3.42 5.69 21.45
C GLY A 20 -2.84 6.60 20.36
N ARG A 21 -2.77 6.16 19.10
CA ARG A 21 -2.26 6.93 17.95
C ARG A 21 -3.34 7.85 17.37
N ARG A 22 -3.86 8.75 18.21
CA ARG A 22 -5.05 9.58 17.90
C ARG A 22 -4.90 10.42 16.62
N THR A 23 -3.75 11.02 16.37
CA THR A 23 -3.51 11.83 15.15
C THR A 23 -3.62 10.99 13.87
N MET A 24 -3.05 9.78 13.89
CA MET A 24 -3.11 8.88 12.73
C MET A 24 -4.52 8.30 12.56
N CYS A 25 -5.20 7.92 13.65
CA CYS A 25 -6.59 7.49 13.60
C CYS A 25 -7.50 8.58 12.97
N ARG A 26 -7.35 9.85 13.38
CA ARG A 26 -8.08 10.97 12.78
C ARG A 26 -7.76 11.14 11.29
N ALA A 27 -6.50 10.95 10.89
CA ALA A 27 -6.14 10.97 9.48
C ALA A 27 -6.88 9.87 8.70
N PHE A 28 -6.89 8.63 9.19
CA PHE A 28 -7.58 7.52 8.52
C PHE A 28 -9.11 7.69 8.44
N LYS A 29 -9.72 8.45 9.36
CA LYS A 29 -11.15 8.82 9.33
C LYS A 29 -11.45 10.06 8.47
N SER A 30 -10.44 10.79 7.98
CA SER A 30 -10.61 11.99 7.16
C SER A 30 -10.85 11.62 5.70
N GLU A 31 -11.95 12.11 5.12
CA GLU A 31 -12.30 11.89 3.72
C GLU A 31 -11.16 12.30 2.77
N HIS A 32 -10.55 13.47 3.00
CA HIS A 32 -9.42 13.94 2.19
C HIS A 32 -8.25 12.95 2.19
N PHE A 33 -7.92 12.40 3.35
CA PHE A 33 -6.84 11.41 3.47
C PHE A 33 -7.23 10.09 2.83
N GLN A 34 -8.47 9.62 3.02
CA GLN A 34 -8.96 8.41 2.37
C GLN A 34 -8.89 8.53 0.83
N LEU A 35 -9.30 9.68 0.28
CA LEU A 35 -9.22 9.94 -1.15
C LEU A 35 -7.77 9.94 -1.66
N SER A 36 -6.88 10.60 -0.91
CA SER A 36 -5.43 10.61 -1.22
C SER A 36 -4.82 9.21 -1.17
N LEU A 37 -5.22 8.40 -0.20
CA LEU A 37 -4.75 7.02 -0.04
C LEU A 37 -5.27 6.11 -1.16
N ALA A 38 -6.53 6.27 -1.58
CA ALA A 38 -7.10 5.54 -2.72
C ALA A 38 -6.32 5.83 -4.00
N TYR A 39 -6.12 7.12 -4.29
CA TYR A 39 -5.37 7.56 -5.45
C TYR A 39 -3.93 7.00 -5.47
N LEU A 40 -3.25 7.02 -4.32
CA LEU A 40 -1.94 6.40 -4.18
C LEU A 40 -1.99 4.88 -4.38
N ALA A 41 -3.00 4.19 -3.84
CA ALA A 41 -3.15 2.76 -4.04
C ALA A 41 -3.28 2.41 -5.53
N ASP A 42 -4.09 3.15 -6.27
CA ASP A 42 -4.33 2.95 -7.70
C ASP A 42 -3.05 3.18 -8.53
N ILE A 43 -2.33 4.28 -8.28
CA ILE A 43 -1.07 4.56 -8.97
C ILE A 43 -0.03 3.48 -8.70
N PHE A 44 0.14 3.09 -7.44
CA PHE A 44 1.12 2.07 -7.09
C PHE A 44 0.76 0.71 -7.69
N GLU A 45 -0.53 0.37 -7.79
CA GLU A 45 -0.97 -0.84 -8.48
C GLU A 45 -0.64 -0.78 -9.97
N ALA A 46 -0.94 0.35 -10.65
CA ALA A 46 -0.61 0.54 -12.06
C ALA A 46 0.91 0.43 -12.31
N LEU A 47 1.72 1.07 -11.47
CA LEU A 47 3.18 1.00 -11.54
C LEU A 47 3.70 -0.41 -11.29
N ASN A 48 3.16 -1.11 -10.29
CA ASN A 48 3.57 -2.49 -10.01
C ASN A 48 3.19 -3.44 -11.15
N SER A 49 1.99 -3.27 -11.73
CA SER A 49 1.55 -4.02 -12.92
C SER A 49 2.47 -3.78 -14.10
N LEU A 50 2.86 -2.52 -14.35
CA LEU A 50 3.83 -2.19 -15.39
C LEU A 50 5.19 -2.81 -15.10
N ASN A 51 5.70 -2.69 -13.87
CA ASN A 51 6.98 -3.26 -13.47
C ASN A 51 7.01 -4.79 -13.66
N LEU A 52 5.94 -5.51 -13.29
CA LEU A 52 5.82 -6.95 -13.52
C LEU A 52 5.82 -7.30 -15.02
N LYS A 53 5.13 -6.51 -15.86
CA LYS A 53 5.15 -6.69 -17.32
C LYS A 53 6.54 -6.45 -17.91
N LEU A 54 7.28 -5.47 -17.39
CA LEU A 54 8.63 -5.13 -17.84
C LEU A 54 9.70 -6.10 -17.37
N GLN A 55 9.54 -6.73 -16.20
CA GLN A 55 10.49 -7.71 -15.68
C GLN A 55 10.60 -8.98 -16.56
N GLY A 56 9.63 -9.22 -17.44
CA GLY A 56 9.65 -10.36 -18.36
C GLY A 56 9.64 -11.71 -17.63
N ALA A 57 9.61 -12.81 -18.38
CA ALA A 57 9.41 -14.16 -17.83
C ALA A 57 10.59 -14.73 -17.01
N ASN A 58 11.66 -13.99 -16.72
CA ASN A 58 12.85 -14.58 -16.08
C ASN A 58 13.82 -13.62 -15.35
N ALA A 59 13.36 -12.49 -14.81
CA ALA A 59 14.22 -11.63 -13.99
C ALA A 59 14.07 -11.90 -12.49
N ASN A 60 14.41 -13.12 -12.05
CA ASN A 60 14.90 -13.27 -10.68
C ASN A 60 16.24 -12.52 -10.62
N VAL A 61 16.25 -11.32 -10.05
CA VAL A 61 17.49 -10.59 -9.70
C VAL A 61 18.36 -11.39 -8.71
N MET A 62 17.84 -12.51 -8.17
CA MET A 62 18.55 -13.44 -7.29
C MET A 62 19.06 -14.73 -7.96
N ALA A 63 19.15 -14.80 -9.30
CA ALA A 63 19.68 -15.98 -9.99
C ALA A 63 21.15 -15.86 -10.43
N HIS A 64 21.96 -15.04 -9.78
CA HIS A 64 23.40 -15.01 -10.05
C HIS A 64 24.25 -14.70 -8.80
N TYR A 65 24.22 -15.60 -7.82
CA TYR A 65 25.36 -15.85 -6.94
C TYR A 65 25.45 -17.36 -6.72
N ASP A 66 25.89 -18.07 -7.75
CA ASP A 66 26.63 -19.31 -7.58
C ASP A 66 28.12 -18.97 -7.78
N ILE A 67 28.93 -19.45 -6.82
CA ILE A 67 30.39 -19.29 -6.57
C ILE A 67 30.73 -18.25 -5.50
#